data_AF-A0A165MMQ7-F1
#
_entry.id   AF-A0A165MMQ7-F1
#
_cell.length_a   1.000
_cell.length_b   1.000
_cell.length_c   1.000
_cell.angle_alpha   90.00
_cell.angle_beta   90.00
_cell.angle_gamma   90.00
#
_symmetry.space_group_name_H-M   'P 1'
#
loop_
_entity.id
_entity.type
_entity.pdbx_description
1 polymer ?
#
loop_
_entity_poly.entity_id
_entity_poly.type
_entity_poly.pdbx_seq_one_letter_code
_entity_poly.pdbx_strand_id
1 'polypeptide(L)'
;EVNTLRGIHAVNVFLPLLCNSTSKKIVFMGGDAIEHNFIVKTQLTEMACLSITKFMQGMAALKYAVQLKDEGFIVITISPGWVNTTMTTASAGAHE
;
A
#
# COMPACT_ATOMS: atom_id res chain seq x y z
N GLU A 1 8.03 -3.41 9.52
CA GLU A 1 6.92 -4.24 10.02
C GLU A 1 5.55 -3.75 9.54
N VAL A 2 5.11 -2.55 9.94
CA VAL A 2 3.73 -2.06 9.72
C VAL A 2 3.31 -2.01 8.25
N ASN A 3 4.00 -1.26 7.39
CA ASN A 3 3.53 -1.04 6.01
C ASN A 3 3.54 -2.33 5.18
N THR A 4 4.66 -3.05 5.18
CA THR A 4 4.83 -4.22 4.32
C THR A 4 4.14 -5.47 4.87
N LEU A 5 4.51 -5.91 6.08
CA LEU A 5 4.09 -7.22 6.60
C LEU A 5 2.61 -7.23 6.97
N ARG A 6 2.07 -6.16 7.56
CA ARG A 6 0.64 -6.15 7.91
C ARG A 6 -0.26 -6.18 6.69
N GLY A 7 0.13 -5.53 5.59
CA GLY A 7 -0.60 -5.63 4.33
C GLY A 7 -0.63 -7.07 3.79
N ILE A 8 0.51 -7.75 3.81
CA ILE A 8 0.63 -9.17 3.43
C ILE A 8 -0.23 -10.06 4.33
N HIS A 9 -0.14 -9.89 5.64
CA HIS A 9 -0.94 -10.65 6.59
C HIS A 9 -2.44 -10.43 6.42
N ALA A 10 -2.86 -9.17 6.20
CA ALA A 10 -4.26 -8.85 5.92
C ALA A 10 -4.76 -9.59 4.68
N VAL A 11 -4.01 -9.52 3.56
CA VAL A 11 -4.38 -10.27 2.36
C VAL A 11 -4.47 -11.77 2.65
N ASN A 12 -3.47 -12.38 3.27
CA ASN A 12 -3.46 -13.82 3.52
C ASN A 12 -4.62 -14.29 4.40
N VAL A 13 -5.00 -13.51 5.42
CA VAL A 13 -6.12 -13.85 6.32
C VAL A 13 -7.46 -13.74 5.59
N PHE A 14 -7.64 -12.72 4.74
CA PHE A 14 -8.91 -12.49 4.05
C PHE A 14 -9.03 -13.19 2.69
N LEU A 15 -7.92 -13.73 2.15
CA LEU A 15 -7.90 -14.35 0.82
C LEU A 15 -8.94 -15.47 0.66
N PRO A 16 -9.12 -16.41 1.61
CA PRO A 16 -10.15 -17.45 1.49
C PRO A 16 -11.57 -16.89 1.37
N LEU A 17 -11.85 -15.78 2.06
CA LEU A 17 -13.14 -15.09 1.98
C LEU A 17 -13.29 -14.39 0.63
N LEU A 18 -12.23 -13.73 0.14
CA LEU A 18 -12.25 -13.08 -1.17
C LEU A 18 -12.41 -14.08 -2.32
N CYS A 19 -11.84 -15.29 -2.23
CA CYS A 19 -12.00 -16.33 -3.25
C CYS A 19 -13.48 -16.70 -3.47
N ASN A 20 -14.31 -16.58 -2.42
CA ASN A 20 -15.76 -16.85 -2.44
C ASN A 20 -16.62 -15.58 -2.64
N SER A 21 -16.00 -14.41 -2.80
CA SER A 21 -16.68 -13.14 -3.02
C SER A 21 -16.97 -12.91 -4.51
N THR A 22 -18.04 -12.18 -4.80
CA THR A 22 -18.32 -11.62 -6.13
C THR A 22 -17.39 -10.44 -6.48
N SER A 23 -16.78 -9.81 -5.48
CA SER A 23 -15.80 -8.73 -5.63
C SER A 23 -14.42 -9.18 -5.17
N LYS A 24 -13.56 -9.52 -6.13
CA LYS A 24 -12.18 -10.01 -5.93
C LYS A 24 -11.18 -8.89 -6.14
N LYS A 25 -11.11 -7.95 -5.20
CA LYS A 25 -10.27 -6.74 -5.32
C LYS A 25 -9.37 -6.59 -4.10
N ILE A 26 -8.09 -6.32 -4.34
CA ILE A 26 -7.11 -5.98 -3.31
C ILE A 26 -6.44 -4.66 -3.71
N VAL A 27 -6.44 -3.69 -2.80
CA VAL A 27 -5.84 -2.38 -3.05
C VAL A 27 -4.80 -2.11 -1.97
N PHE A 28 -3.57 -1.84 -2.42
CA PHE A 28 -2.47 -1.45 -1.55
C PHE A 28 -2.18 0.05 -1.68
N MET A 29 -1.90 0.70 -0.55
CA MET A 29 -1.50 2.11 -0.54
C MET A 29 0.00 2.24 -0.82
N GLY A 30 0.34 2.70 -2.02
CA GLY A 30 1.69 3.03 -2.48
C GLY A 30 2.17 4.40 -1.97
N GLY A 31 2.96 5.08 -2.79
CA GLY A 31 3.44 6.45 -2.56
C GLY A 31 4.53 6.84 -3.56
N ASP A 32 4.56 8.12 -3.95
CA ASP A 32 5.47 8.63 -4.98
C ASP A 32 6.95 8.58 -4.58
N ALA A 33 7.23 8.48 -3.28
CA ALA A 33 8.58 8.37 -2.72
C ALA A 33 9.32 7.06 -3.07
N ILE A 34 8.75 6.21 -3.93
CA ILE A 34 9.39 5.01 -4.50
C ILE A 34 9.67 5.15 -6.00
N GLU A 35 9.13 6.20 -6.63
CA GLU A 35 9.24 6.41 -8.07
C GLU A 35 10.59 7.05 -8.41
N HIS A 36 11.39 6.38 -9.24
CA HIS A 36 12.74 6.82 -9.58
C HIS A 36 12.77 8.25 -10.14
N ASN A 37 11.83 8.57 -11.04
CA ASN A 37 11.72 9.91 -11.63
C ASN A 37 11.36 10.97 -10.58
N PHE A 38 10.55 10.63 -9.58
CA PHE A 38 10.19 11.54 -8.51
C PHE A 38 11.41 11.81 -7.62
N ILE A 39 12.11 10.76 -7.18
CA ILE A 39 13.29 10.86 -6.32
C ILE A 39 14.39 11.70 -6.98
N VAL A 40 14.72 11.43 -8.24
CA VAL A 40 15.77 12.17 -8.97
C VAL A 40 15.37 13.63 -9.21
N LYS A 41 14.12 13.91 -9.60
CA LYS A 41 13.67 15.29 -9.85
C LYS A 41 13.62 16.14 -8.57
N THR A 42 13.25 15.53 -7.46
CA THR A 42 13.08 16.23 -6.17
C THR A 42 14.33 16.19 -5.30
N GLN A 43 15.34 15.37 -5.68
CA GLN A 43 16.50 15.08 -4.86
C GLN A 43 16.10 14.61 -3.45
N LEU A 44 15.04 13.80 -3.36
CA LEU A 44 14.49 13.34 -2.10
C LEU A 44 15.44 12.32 -1.45
N THR A 45 16.24 12.78 -0.50
CA THR A 45 17.11 11.94 0.34
C THR A 45 16.43 11.46 1.62
N GLU A 46 15.37 12.16 2.04
CA GLU A 46 14.62 11.86 3.25
C GLU A 46 13.67 10.66 3.07
N MET A 47 13.11 10.18 4.18
CA MET A 47 12.05 9.15 4.19
C MET A 47 12.47 7.76 3.68
N ALA A 48 13.78 7.47 3.61
CA ALA A 48 14.31 6.20 3.07
C ALA A 48 13.60 4.94 3.62
N CYS A 49 13.38 4.85 4.93
CA CYS A 49 12.67 3.71 5.53
C CYS A 49 11.21 3.59 5.04
N LEU A 50 10.50 4.71 4.89
CA LEU A 50 9.14 4.72 4.35
C LEU A 50 9.17 4.26 2.90
N SER A 51 10.07 4.82 2.07
CA SER A 51 10.23 4.45 0.66
C SER A 51 10.52 2.96 0.48
N ILE A 52 11.48 2.41 1.22
CA ILE A 52 11.83 0.98 1.15
C ILE A 52 10.62 0.12 1.52
N THR A 53 9.93 0.43 2.64
CA THR A 53 8.78 -0.38 3.07
C THR A 53 7.59 -0.29 2.11
N LYS A 54 7.35 0.88 1.50
CA LYS A 54 6.32 1.08 0.47
C LYS A 54 6.67 0.37 -0.84
N PHE A 55 7.93 0.37 -1.24
CA PHE A 55 8.42 -0.38 -2.40
C PHE A 55 8.21 -1.89 -2.19
N MET A 56 8.59 -2.41 -1.02
CA MET A 56 8.38 -3.82 -0.69
C MET A 56 6.89 -4.20 -0.68
N GLN A 57 6.02 -3.31 -0.18
CA GLN A 57 4.57 -3.52 -0.21
C GLN A 57 4.04 -3.55 -1.65
N GLY A 58 4.53 -2.66 -2.52
CA GLY A 58 4.20 -2.69 -3.95
C GLY A 58 4.66 -3.96 -4.65
N MET A 59 5.86 -4.46 -4.30
CA MET A 59 6.35 -5.75 -4.81
C MET A 59 5.48 -6.93 -4.34
N ALA A 60 4.99 -6.90 -3.10
CA ALA A 60 4.03 -7.90 -2.63
C ALA A 60 2.71 -7.83 -3.42
N ALA A 61 2.18 -6.63 -3.65
CA ALA A 61 0.99 -6.42 -4.47
C ALA A 61 1.16 -7.00 -5.89
N LEU A 62 2.31 -6.74 -6.53
CA LEU A 62 2.62 -7.30 -7.84
C LEU A 62 2.66 -8.84 -7.83
N LYS A 63 3.27 -9.44 -6.81
CA LYS A 63 3.28 -10.91 -6.66
C LYS A 63 1.88 -11.48 -6.52
N TYR A 64 1.02 -10.87 -5.70
CA TYR A 64 -0.38 -11.27 -5.59
C TYR A 64 -1.15 -11.08 -6.90
N ALA A 65 -0.92 -9.97 -7.61
CA ALA A 65 -1.54 -9.71 -8.91
C ALA A 65 -1.23 -10.83 -9.90
N VAL A 66 0.04 -11.21 -10.01
CA VAL A 66 0.47 -12.29 -10.91
C VAL A 66 -0.08 -13.65 -10.47
N GLN A 67 -0.08 -13.94 -9.18
CA GLN A 67 -0.54 -15.22 -8.63
C GLN A 67 -2.05 -15.42 -8.81
N LEU A 68 -2.85 -14.37 -8.61
CA LEU A 68 -4.31 -14.47 -8.52
C LEU A 68 -5.04 -14.04 -9.80
N LYS A 69 -4.31 -13.62 -10.84
CA LYS A 69 -4.90 -13.10 -12.09
C LYS A 69 -5.91 -14.06 -12.73
N ASP A 70 -5.61 -15.35 -12.74
CA ASP A 70 -6.43 -16.37 -13.42
C ASP A 70 -7.67 -16.73 -12.60
N GLU A 71 -7.72 -16.35 -11.32
CA GLU A 71 -8.87 -16.49 -10.43
C GLU A 71 -9.82 -15.27 -10.46
N GLY A 72 -9.55 -14.31 -11.35
CA GLY A 72 -10.36 -13.11 -11.55
C GLY A 72 -10.09 -11.98 -10.56
N PHE A 73 -8.96 -12.01 -9.84
CA PHE A 73 -8.60 -10.93 -8.92
C PHE A 73 -8.05 -9.70 -9.65
N ILE A 74 -8.43 -8.53 -9.14
CA ILE A 74 -7.79 -7.26 -9.48
C ILE A 74 -6.97 -6.82 -8.27
N VAL A 75 -5.66 -6.76 -8.43
CA VAL A 75 -4.73 -6.28 -7.39
C VAL A 75 -3.99 -5.06 -7.92
N ILE A 76 -4.12 -3.94 -7.22
CA ILE A 76 -3.49 -2.67 -7.61
C ILE A 76 -2.79 -1.98 -6.44
N THR A 77 -1.83 -1.13 -6.78
CA THR A 77 -1.25 -0.15 -5.87
C THR A 77 -1.69 1.25 -6.28
N ILE A 78 -2.11 2.07 -5.31
CA ILE A 78 -2.48 3.46 -5.55
C ILE A 78 -1.51 4.38 -4.80
N SER A 79 -0.86 5.30 -5.50
CA SER A 79 -0.11 6.39 -4.92
C SER A 79 -1.01 7.64 -4.86
N PRO A 80 -1.41 8.09 -3.66
CA PRO A 80 -2.43 9.14 -3.54
C PRO A 80 -1.86 10.56 -3.65
N GLY A 81 -0.55 10.73 -3.88
CA GLY A 81 0.12 12.02 -3.78
C GLY A 81 0.07 12.60 -2.36
N TRP A 82 0.06 13.94 -2.28
CA TRP A 82 -0.07 14.66 -1.01
C TRP A 82 -1.53 14.76 -0.59
N VAL A 83 -1.87 14.19 0.57
CA VAL A 83 -3.23 14.17 1.12
C VAL A 83 -3.24 14.79 2.50
N ASN A 84 -4.21 15.67 2.77
CA ASN A 84 -4.43 16.21 4.10
C ASN A 84 -5.03 15.13 5.03
N THR A 85 -4.27 14.71 6.03
CA THR A 85 -4.67 13.71 7.03
C THR A 85 -4.63 14.27 8.46
N THR A 86 -4.67 15.60 8.64
CA THR A 86 -4.53 16.22 9.97
C THR A 86 -5.62 15.80 10.95
N MET A 87 -6.85 15.56 10.48
CA MET A 87 -7.97 15.10 11.30
C MET A 87 -7.81 13.66 11.83
N THR A 88 -6.82 12.91 11.34
CA THR A 88 -6.51 11.55 11.82
C THR A 88 -5.25 11.51 12.69
N THR A 89 -4.71 12.67 13.07
CA THR A 89 -3.60 12.73 14.02
C THR A 89 -4.11 12.35 15.41
N ALA A 90 -3.33 11.57 16.16
CA ALA A 90 -3.73 11.13 17.51
C ALA A 90 -4.00 12.30 18.48
N SER A 91 -3.45 13.48 18.19
CA SER A 91 -3.67 14.72 18.96
C SER A 91 -5.00 15.42 18.67
N ALA A 92 -5.74 15.03 17.63
CA ALA A 92 -7.00 15.69 17.25
C ALA A 92 -8.16 15.46 18.25
N GLY A 93 -7.99 14.58 19.24
CA GLY A 93 -8.94 14.35 20.34
C GLY A 93 -8.48 14.87 21.70
N ALA A 94 -7.42 15.69 21.78
CA ALA A 94 -6.85 16.18 23.04
C ALA A 94 -7.27 17.62 23.41
N HIS A 95 -8.28 18.18 22.74
CA HIS A 95 -8.88 19.46 23.07
C HIS A 95 -10.36 19.28 23.41
N GLU A 96 -10.62 18.79 24.63
CA GLU A 96 -11.84 19.04 25.41
C GLU A 96 -11.43 19.37 26.85
#